data_AF-A0A962I3C3-F1
#
_entry.id   AF-A0A962I3C3-F1
#
_cell.length_a   1.000
_cell.length_b   1.000
_cell.length_c   1.000
_cell.angle_alpha   90.00
_cell.angle_beta   90.00
_cell.angle_gamma   90.00
#
_symmetry.space_group_name_H-M   'P 1'
#
loop_
_entity.id
_entity.type
_entity.pdbx_description
1 polymer ?
#
loop_
_entity_poly.entity_id
_entity_poly.type
_entity_poly.pdbx_seq_one_letter_code
_entity_poly.pdbx_strand_id
1 'polypeptide(L)'
;HHLTLHRYKELRPGTALRLIQAFDGLRRPQRLKVFALACEADKRGRTGLFDQRYPQATQMLAEAAAAREVSAGPILAKGIQGPAIAQALDQARIAAITLRRHEGEVAGAA
;
A
#
# COMPACT_ATOMS: atom_id res chain seq x y z
N HIS A 1 10.92 8.54 -3.63
CA HIS A 1 10.09 7.38 -3.25
C HIS A 1 10.88 6.08 -3.01
N HIS A 2 12.05 5.84 -3.63
CA HIS A 2 12.82 4.60 -3.40
C HIS A 2 13.22 4.38 -1.92
N LEU A 3 13.83 5.39 -1.25
CA LEU A 3 14.12 5.36 0.20
C LEU A 3 12.88 5.16 1.07
N THR A 4 11.72 5.57 0.57
CA THR A 4 10.43 5.40 1.26
C THR A 4 10.00 3.94 1.24
N LEU A 5 10.18 3.22 0.12
CA LEU A 5 9.83 1.80 0.02
C LEU A 5 10.74 0.92 0.88
N HIS A 6 12.03 1.25 1.02
CA HIS A 6 12.91 0.50 1.92
C HIS A 6 12.45 0.54 3.39
N ARG A 7 11.75 1.62 3.79
CA ARG A 7 11.18 1.81 5.13
C ARG A 7 9.66 1.59 5.17
N TYR A 8 9.09 0.89 4.18
CA TYR A 8 7.63 0.80 4.01
C TYR A 8 6.90 0.29 5.26
N LYS A 9 7.52 -0.67 5.96
CA LYS A 9 7.02 -1.25 7.22
C LYS A 9 6.81 -0.23 8.34
N GLU A 10 7.60 0.84 8.35
CA GLU A 10 7.56 1.90 9.37
C GLU A 10 6.53 2.98 9.02
N LEU A 11 6.00 2.98 7.80
CA LEU A 11 5.07 4.02 7.36
C LEU A 11 3.72 3.85 8.04
N ARG A 12 3.15 4.97 8.51
CA ARG A 12 1.72 5.02 8.88
C ARG A 12 0.84 4.66 7.67
N PRO A 13 -0.32 4.00 7.87
CA PRO A 13 -1.23 3.61 6.77
C PRO A 13 -1.58 4.75 5.79
N GLY A 14 -1.85 5.96 6.30
CA GLY A 14 -2.08 7.13 5.45
C GLY A 14 -0.87 7.56 4.60
N THR A 15 0.35 7.36 5.09
CA THR A 15 1.57 7.60 4.31
C THR A 15 1.79 6.50 3.27
N ALA A 16 1.47 5.24 3.61
CA ALA A 16 1.49 4.13 2.66
C ALA A 16 0.50 4.36 1.50
N LEU A 17 -0.74 4.79 1.80
CA LEU A 17 -1.74 5.15 0.79
C LEU A 17 -1.23 6.26 -0.15
N ARG A 18 -0.65 7.34 0.40
CA ARG A 18 -0.07 8.43 -0.41
C ARG A 18 1.03 7.94 -1.34
N LEU A 19 1.90 7.04 -0.88
CA LEU A 19 2.92 6.43 -1.74
C LEU A 19 2.28 5.63 -2.88
N ILE A 20 1.28 4.80 -2.57
CA ILE A 20 0.53 4.00 -3.57
C ILE A 20 -0.12 4.91 -4.62
N GLN A 21 -0.78 5.99 -4.18
CA GLN A 21 -1.45 6.95 -5.07
C GLN A 21 -0.47 7.76 -5.93
N ALA A 22 0.72 8.09 -5.41
CA ALA A 22 1.75 8.80 -6.17
C ALA A 22 2.21 8.02 -7.43
N PHE A 23 2.09 6.70 -7.41
CA PHE A 23 2.36 5.83 -8.57
C PHE A 23 1.10 5.49 -9.38
N ASP A 24 -0.05 6.12 -9.09
CA ASP A 24 -1.36 5.75 -9.65
C ASP A 24 -1.70 4.27 -9.41
N GLY A 25 -1.21 3.71 -8.30
CA GLY A 25 -1.22 2.28 -8.03
C GLY A 25 -2.61 1.70 -7.79
N LEU A 26 -3.59 2.53 -7.42
CA LEU A 26 -4.98 2.09 -7.27
C LEU A 26 -5.63 1.78 -8.63
N ARG A 27 -5.34 2.57 -9.66
CA ARG A 27 -5.88 2.37 -11.01
C ARG A 27 -4.98 1.48 -11.87
N ARG A 28 -3.66 1.58 -11.70
CA ARG A 28 -2.63 0.87 -12.47
C ARG A 28 -1.68 0.11 -11.53
N PRO A 29 -2.13 -0.96 -10.86
CA PRO A 29 -1.34 -1.68 -9.86
C PRO A 29 -0.03 -2.27 -10.41
N GLN A 30 0.06 -2.50 -11.72
CA GLN A 30 1.28 -2.96 -12.38
C GLN A 30 2.44 -1.96 -12.21
N ARG A 31 2.17 -0.65 -12.10
CA ARG A 31 3.21 0.36 -11.86
C ARG A 31 3.90 0.17 -10.51
N LEU A 32 3.16 -0.27 -9.49
CA LEU A 32 3.72 -0.61 -8.19
C LEU A 32 4.62 -1.84 -8.27
N LYS A 33 4.25 -2.84 -9.07
CA LYS A 33 5.06 -4.06 -9.25
C LYS A 33 6.42 -3.73 -9.88
N VAL A 34 6.42 -2.91 -10.94
CA VAL A 34 7.65 -2.46 -11.61
C VAL A 34 8.52 -1.64 -10.64
N PHE A 35 7.91 -0.70 -9.91
CA PHE A 35 8.63 0.10 -8.92
C PHE A 35 9.22 -0.75 -7.79
N ALA A 36 8.46 -1.72 -7.29
CA ALA A 36 8.92 -2.64 -6.24
C ALA A 36 10.09 -3.51 -6.70
N LEU A 37 10.01 -4.07 -7.91
CA LEU A 37 11.07 -4.89 -8.50
C LEU A 37 12.37 -4.10 -8.65
N ALA A 38 12.30 -2.86 -9.12
CA ALA A 38 13.48 -2.00 -9.22
C ALA A 38 14.14 -1.74 -7.86
N CYS A 39 13.34 -1.50 -6.81
CA CYS A 39 13.89 -1.27 -5.46
C CYS A 39 14.43 -2.55 -4.80
N GLU A 40 13.85 -3.71 -5.12
CA GLU A 40 14.37 -5.01 -4.70
C GLU A 40 15.71 -5.31 -5.36
N ALA A 41 15.83 -5.07 -6.68
CA ALA A 41 17.07 -5.22 -7.40
C ALA A 41 18.19 -4.30 -6.86
N ASP A 42 17.88 -3.04 -6.55
CA ASP A 42 18.83 -2.11 -5.90
C ASP A 42 19.35 -2.64 -4.55
N LYS A 43 18.45 -3.18 -3.72
CA LYS A 43 18.83 -3.73 -2.40
C LYS A 43 19.70 -4.98 -2.54
N ARG A 44 19.34 -5.89 -3.44
CA ARG A 44 19.98 -7.20 -3.61
C ARG A 44 21.24 -7.16 -4.47
N GLY A 45 21.41 -6.14 -5.33
CA GLY A 45 22.60 -5.97 -6.17
C GLY A 45 23.87 -5.63 -5.40
N ARG A 46 23.76 -5.34 -4.09
CA ARG A 46 24.91 -5.12 -3.21
C ARG A 46 25.53 -6.45 -2.78
N THR A 47 26.87 -6.52 -2.77
CA THR A 47 27.63 -7.72 -2.42
C THR A 47 27.14 -8.36 -1.12
N GLY A 48 26.86 -9.67 -1.17
CA GLY A 48 26.39 -10.45 -0.02
C GLY A 48 24.90 -10.32 0.29
N LEU A 49 24.11 -9.56 -0.49
CA LEU A 49 22.68 -9.35 -0.22
C LEU A 49 21.73 -10.04 -1.22
N PHE A 50 22.22 -10.86 -2.15
CA PHE A 50 21.42 -11.43 -3.24
C PHE A 50 20.23 -12.29 -2.78
N ASP A 51 20.38 -13.01 -1.65
CA ASP A 51 19.34 -13.85 -1.05
C ASP A 51 18.45 -13.11 -0.04
N GLN A 52 18.70 -11.82 0.23
CA GLN A 52 17.93 -11.10 1.23
C GLN A 52 16.48 -10.89 0.78
N ARG A 53 15.55 -11.37 1.62
CA ARG A 53 14.11 -11.13 1.42
C ARG A 53 13.81 -9.63 1.40
N TYR A 54 12.89 -9.23 0.51
CA TYR A 54 12.44 -7.84 0.36
C TYR A 54 10.92 -7.70 0.68
N PRO A 55 10.49 -7.99 1.93
CA PRO A 55 9.07 -8.16 2.29
C PRO A 55 8.20 -6.91 2.08
N GLN A 56 8.80 -5.73 2.11
CA GLN A 56 8.15 -4.44 1.83
C GLN A 56 7.49 -4.37 0.45
N ALA A 57 8.01 -5.06 -0.57
CA ALA A 57 7.36 -5.13 -1.89
C ALA A 57 6.02 -5.85 -1.79
N THR A 58 6.02 -7.06 -1.21
CA THR A 58 4.81 -7.86 -1.01
C THR A 58 3.80 -7.12 -0.16
N GLN A 59 4.25 -6.46 0.92
CA GLN A 59 3.40 -5.69 1.80
C GLN A 59 2.72 -4.51 1.06
N MET A 60 3.48 -3.71 0.31
CA MET A 60 2.92 -2.61 -0.47
C MET A 60 1.88 -3.08 -1.48
N LEU A 61 2.13 -4.20 -2.16
CA LEU A 61 1.20 -4.76 -3.15
C LEU A 61 -0.08 -5.28 -2.49
N ALA A 62 0.02 -5.92 -1.32
CA ALA A 62 -1.14 -6.39 -0.56
C ALA A 62 -1.99 -5.22 -0.02
N GLU A 63 -1.34 -4.18 0.52
CA GLU A 63 -2.02 -2.97 1.00
C GLU A 63 -2.69 -2.20 -0.15
N ALA A 64 -2.05 -2.13 -1.32
CA ALA A 64 -2.64 -1.55 -2.51
C ALA A 64 -3.87 -2.36 -2.99
N ALA A 65 -3.84 -3.69 -2.92
CA ALA A 65 -4.99 -4.51 -3.25
C ALA A 65 -6.16 -4.22 -2.29
N ALA A 66 -5.93 -4.21 -0.97
CA ALA A 66 -6.95 -3.90 0.02
C ALA A 66 -7.58 -2.49 -0.19
N ALA A 67 -6.77 -1.48 -0.46
CA ALA A 67 -7.25 -0.13 -0.73
C ALA A 67 -8.04 -0.02 -2.06
N ARG A 68 -7.81 -0.91 -3.03
CA ARG A 68 -8.53 -0.91 -4.32
C ARG A 68 -9.95 -1.44 -4.22
N GLU A 69 -10.21 -2.34 -3.26
CA GLU A 69 -11.56 -2.89 -3.03
C GLU A 69 -12.54 -1.88 -2.41
N VAL A 70 -12.04 -0.73 -1.94
CA VAL A 70 -12.87 0.33 -1.37
C VAL A 70 -13.67 1.04 -2.48
N SER A 71 -14.99 0.94 -2.40
CA SER A 71 -15.93 1.57 -3.33
C SER A 71 -16.61 2.81 -2.74
N ALA A 72 -17.11 3.68 -3.62
CA ALA A 72 -17.83 4.90 -3.22
C ALA A 72 -19.28 4.65 -2.79
N GLY A 73 -19.87 3.49 -3.13
CA GLY A 73 -21.28 3.18 -2.84
C GLY A 73 -21.68 3.38 -1.37
N PRO A 74 -20.96 2.78 -0.40
CA PRO A 74 -21.23 2.96 1.02
C PRO A 74 -21.05 4.40 1.52
N ILE A 75 -20.22 5.20 0.85
CA ILE A 75 -19.98 6.61 1.20
C ILE A 75 -21.14 7.47 0.72
N LEU A 76 -21.59 7.25 -0.53
CA LEU A 76 -22.75 7.93 -1.10
C LEU A 76 -24.03 7.61 -0.33
N ALA A 77 -24.21 6.36 0.11
CA ALA A 77 -25.34 5.93 0.94
C ALA A 77 -25.42 6.65 2.29
N LYS A 78 -24.30 7.19 2.80
CA LYS A 78 -24.24 8.03 4.01
C LYS A 78 -24.57 9.50 3.73
N GLY A 79 -24.97 9.86 2.52
CA GLY A 79 -25.28 11.23 2.12
C GLY A 79 -24.05 12.12 1.94
N ILE A 80 -22.83 11.56 1.89
CA ILE A 80 -21.60 12.33 1.64
C ILE A 80 -21.57 12.70 0.16
N GLN A 81 -21.38 13.99 -0.14
CA GLN A 81 -21.49 14.53 -1.50
C GLN A 81 -20.33 15.46 -1.86
N GLY A 82 -20.18 15.69 -3.17
CA GLY A 82 -19.22 16.65 -3.71
C GLY A 82 -17.78 16.33 -3.31
N PRO A 83 -16.94 17.36 -3.06
CA PRO A 83 -15.53 17.18 -2.74
C PRO A 83 -15.26 16.30 -1.51
N ALA A 84 -16.21 16.19 -0.58
CA ALA A 84 -16.06 15.37 0.63
C ALA A 84 -15.97 13.86 0.34
N ILE A 85 -16.46 13.40 -0.84
CA ILE A 85 -16.36 12.00 -1.26
C ILE A 85 -14.90 11.54 -1.34
N ALA A 86 -14.00 12.40 -1.85
CA ALA A 86 -12.59 12.05 -2.01
C ALA A 86 -11.92 11.81 -0.65
N GLN A 87 -12.16 12.69 0.33
CA GLN A 87 -11.67 12.51 1.70
C GLN A 87 -12.24 11.24 2.34
N ALA A 88 -13.55 11.01 2.21
CA ALA A 88 -14.18 9.82 2.77
C ALA A 88 -13.63 8.52 2.15
N LEU A 89 -13.37 8.50 0.84
CA LEU A 89 -12.74 7.37 0.16
C LEU A 89 -11.33 7.11 0.69
N ASP A 90 -10.52 8.16 0.86
CA ASP A 90 -9.16 7.98 1.38
C ASP A 90 -9.17 7.50 2.83
N GLN A 91 -10.08 7.98 3.68
CA GLN A 91 -10.23 7.45 5.04
C GLN A 91 -10.65 5.97 5.05
N ALA A 92 -11.58 5.57 4.18
CA ALA A 92 -11.98 4.18 4.07
C ALA A 92 -10.83 3.28 3.56
N ARG A 93 -10.01 3.78 2.63
CA ARG A 93 -8.80 3.09 2.15
C ARG A 93 -7.73 2.96 3.23
N ILE A 94 -7.54 4.00 4.03
CA ILE A 94 -6.64 3.96 5.19
C ILE A 94 -7.11 2.89 6.17
N ALA A 95 -8.41 2.82 6.47
CA ALA A 95 -8.97 1.79 7.33
C ALA A 95 -8.75 0.37 6.76
N ALA A 96 -8.95 0.18 5.46
CA ALA A 96 -8.69 -1.11 4.79
C ALA A 96 -7.21 -1.53 4.87
N ILE A 97 -6.28 -0.58 4.71
CA ILE A 97 -4.83 -0.84 4.88
C ILE A 97 -4.53 -1.22 6.33
N THR A 98 -5.09 -0.51 7.31
CA THR A 98 -4.91 -0.82 8.74
C THR A 98 -5.41 -2.24 9.06
N LEU A 99 -6.61 -2.60 8.61
CA LEU A 99 -7.15 -3.94 8.80
C LEU A 99 -6.24 -5.02 8.20
N ARG A 100 -5.78 -4.81 6.95
CA ARG A 100 -4.89 -5.75 6.26
C ARG A 100 -3.59 -6.00 7.02
N ARG A 101 -3.05 -4.98 7.71
CA ARG A 101 -1.85 -5.11 8.54
C ARG A 101 -2.11 -5.97 9.77
N HIS A 102 -3.22 -5.73 10.48
CA HIS A 102 -3.61 -6.54 11.62
C HIS A 102 -3.82 -8.01 11.25
N GLU A 103 -4.46 -8.30 10.12
CA GLU A 103 -4.60 -9.69 9.62
C GLU A 103 -3.24 -10.35 9.35
N GLY A 104 -2.27 -9.58 8.83
CA GLY A 104 -0.92 -10.07 8.59
C GLY A 104 -0.11 -10.32 9.87
N GLU A 105 -0.33 -9.52 10.92
CA GLU A 105 0.28 -9.71 12.24
C GLU A 105 -0.26 -10.96 12.93
N VAL A 106 -1.58 -11.16 12.92
CA VAL A 106 -2.22 -12.34 13.52
C VAL A 106 -1.79 -13.62 12.79
N ALA A 107 -1.75 -13.63 11.46
CA ALA A 107 -1.31 -14.78 10.68
C ALA A 107 0.19 -15.11 10.81
N GLY A 108 1.02 -14.15 11.24
CA GLY A 108 2.44 -14.37 11.51
C GLY A 108 2.75 -14.77 12.95
N ALA A 109 1.78 -14.66 13.86
CA ALA A 109 1.90 -15.01 15.28
C ALA A 109 1.34 -16.41 15.62
N ALA A 110 0.61 -17.03 14.70
CA ALA A 110 0.07 -18.39 14.77
C ALA A 110 0.97 -19.38 14.00
#